data_AF-A0A4P9Y7G6-F1
#
_entry.id   AF-A0A4P9Y7G6-F1
#
_cell.length_a   1.000
_cell.length_b   1.000
_cell.length_c   1.000
_cell.angle_alpha   90.00
_cell.angle_beta   90.00
_cell.angle_gamma   90.00
#
_symmetry.space_group_name_H-M   'P 1'
#
loop_
_entity.id
_entity.type
_entity.pdbx_description
1 polymer ?
#
loop_
_entity_poly.entity_id
_entity_poly.type
_entity_poly.pdbx_seq_one_letter_code
_entity_poly.pdbx_strand_id
1 'polypeptide(L)'
;MATTTKQSQDQEPQIAEEERLRKTDRLRRLATLDDPYEPVEFDLHRRLDALFPDASTVLAHLDGQILELEKELRQTSQDQLIDEENAQEALAHAQASLKNLLEEVERISRHAEASEAMMTDITQDISTLDISKRNLTTSVTLLKRLQMLDQAVGKLQDASNQRNIRAAGPLLQAVDGLLLHFDTYRQITEVSDLIDRTQKLKSEFQVIVFRLFEERSRLLEWYTKSQLREYCEIFRGNEEVAALDATARRYAWLRRLMKGFEESGQAEIFPSKWRVDQLVCERFCRETHNDLKDVLAKKDSYDISLMLKVLHLTIDFETQLQDRFSRKKLSGPSTQRDGFNTEDLDGVEGVQEPTSFHGLISSAFEPYLGLYIESKDKTLLEMMDKYKRQTLTEAEARVQVLSSATDLFYFYRETITQAARFSTRQPFWDLTQLLAKRLGT
;
A
#
# COMPACT_ATOMS: atom_id res chain seq x y z
N MET A 1 -29.11 -34.25 50.33
CA MET A 1 -30.36 -34.81 49.76
C MET A 1 -30.00 -35.33 48.38
N ALA A 2 -29.99 -36.64 48.11
CA ALA A 2 -31.21 -37.40 47.92
C ALA A 2 -31.16 -38.86 48.44
N THR A 3 -32.31 -39.26 49.00
CA THR A 3 -33.00 -40.57 48.96
C THR A 3 -32.39 -41.83 49.59
N THR A 4 -33.08 -42.32 50.64
CA THR A 4 -33.80 -43.64 50.74
C THR A 4 -33.88 -44.00 52.23
N THR A 5 -34.97 -43.75 52.97
CA THR A 5 -36.27 -44.48 53.05
C THR A 5 -36.18 -45.94 53.48
N LYS A 6 -36.63 -46.17 54.73
CA LYS A 6 -37.38 -47.33 55.26
C LYS A 6 -37.04 -48.74 54.75
N GLN A 7 -36.42 -49.52 55.63
CA GLN A 7 -36.61 -50.96 55.88
C GLN A 7 -35.67 -51.23 57.08
N SER A 8 -36.10 -51.47 58.31
CA SER A 8 -36.75 -52.71 58.73
C SER A 8 -37.23 -52.55 60.18
N GLN A 9 -38.49 -52.17 60.37
CA GLN A 9 -39.29 -52.72 61.48
C GLN A 9 -39.86 -54.02 60.93
N ASP A 10 -39.18 -55.14 61.18
CA ASP A 10 -39.75 -56.49 60.98
C ASP A 10 -38.90 -57.61 61.62
N GLN A 11 -38.19 -57.31 62.71
CA GLN A 11 -37.53 -58.33 63.56
C GLN A 11 -37.84 -58.14 65.05
N GLU A 12 -38.95 -57.47 65.37
CA GLU A 12 -39.45 -57.34 66.74
C GLU A 12 -40.33 -58.52 67.25
N PRO A 13 -40.93 -59.42 66.44
CA PRO A 13 -41.77 -60.47 67.00
C PRO A 13 -41.08 -61.84 67.23
N GLN A 14 -39.94 -62.15 66.58
CA GLN A 14 -39.33 -63.50 66.70
C GLN A 14 -38.31 -63.63 67.85
N ILE A 15 -37.58 -62.57 68.18
CA ILE A 15 -36.60 -62.58 69.28
C ILE A 15 -37.30 -62.59 70.65
N ALA A 16 -38.48 -61.94 70.73
CA ALA A 16 -39.28 -61.88 71.96
C ALA A 16 -39.92 -63.22 72.37
N GLU A 17 -40.20 -64.10 71.40
CA GLU A 17 -40.81 -65.42 71.69
C GLU A 17 -39.75 -66.44 72.14
N GLU A 18 -38.54 -66.40 71.58
CA GLU A 18 -37.38 -67.16 72.09
C GLU A 18 -36.99 -66.73 73.51
N GLU A 19 -37.04 -65.44 73.81
CA GLU A 19 -36.79 -64.95 75.17
C GLU A 19 -37.89 -65.36 76.15
N ARG A 20 -39.17 -65.37 75.73
CA ARG A 20 -40.28 -65.87 76.57
C ARG A 20 -40.14 -67.34 76.87
N LEU A 21 -39.80 -68.17 75.88
CA LEU A 21 -39.59 -69.61 76.07
C LEU A 21 -38.40 -69.89 77.00
N ARG A 22 -37.28 -69.16 76.82
CA ARG A 22 -36.12 -69.21 77.71
C ARG A 22 -36.46 -68.74 79.14
N LYS A 23 -37.34 -67.75 79.29
CA LYS A 23 -37.84 -67.29 80.59
C LYS A 23 -38.70 -68.36 81.28
N THR A 24 -39.60 -69.02 80.54
CA THR A 24 -40.45 -70.08 81.11
C THR A 24 -39.67 -71.35 81.46
N ASP A 25 -38.65 -71.72 80.67
CA ASP A 25 -37.76 -72.83 81.02
C ASP A 25 -36.85 -72.52 82.21
N ARG A 26 -36.42 -71.26 82.35
CA ARG A 26 -35.73 -70.80 83.57
C ARG A 26 -36.65 -70.86 84.80
N LEU A 27 -37.92 -70.47 84.67
CA LEU A 27 -38.89 -70.51 85.77
C LEU A 27 -39.25 -71.95 86.19
N ARG A 28 -39.33 -72.90 85.24
CA ARG A 28 -39.52 -74.33 85.59
C ARG A 28 -38.31 -74.95 86.27
N ARG A 29 -37.08 -74.56 85.89
CA ARG A 29 -35.86 -75.03 86.58
C ARG A 29 -35.73 -74.47 88.00
N LEU A 30 -36.35 -73.32 88.30
CA LEU A 30 -36.43 -72.79 89.67
C LEU A 30 -37.49 -73.51 90.54
N ALA A 31 -38.40 -74.27 89.93
CA ALA A 31 -39.47 -74.99 90.65
C ALA A 31 -39.13 -76.46 90.99
N THR A 32 -38.02 -76.99 90.47
CA THR A 32 -37.57 -78.39 90.67
C THR A 32 -36.16 -78.49 91.25
N LEU A 33 -35.63 -77.41 91.80
CA LEU A 33 -34.38 -77.40 92.56
C LEU A 33 -34.76 -77.33 94.05
N ASP A 34 -34.50 -78.45 94.73
CA ASP A 34 -34.72 -78.68 96.16
C ASP A 34 -34.39 -77.43 96.97
N ASP A 35 -35.43 -76.89 97.62
CA ASP A 35 -35.32 -75.86 98.64
C ASP A 35 -34.55 -76.44 99.83
N PRO A 36 -33.32 -75.97 100.14
CA PRO A 36 -32.54 -76.50 101.25
C PRO A 36 -33.07 -76.04 102.62
N TYR A 37 -34.19 -75.32 102.69
CA TYR A 37 -34.70 -74.70 103.90
C TYR A 37 -36.21 -74.88 104.15
N GLU A 38 -36.82 -75.97 103.69
CA GLU A 38 -38.07 -76.44 104.31
C GLU A 38 -37.74 -77.19 105.63
N PRO A 39 -38.24 -76.74 106.80
CA PRO A 39 -37.83 -77.27 108.09
C PRO A 39 -38.59 -78.55 108.44
N VAL A 40 -37.88 -79.64 108.64
CA VAL A 40 -38.33 -80.75 109.50
C VAL A 40 -37.21 -81.00 110.51
N GLU A 41 -37.44 -80.53 111.74
CA GLU A 41 -36.50 -80.41 112.87
C GLU A 41 -35.24 -79.57 112.59
N PHE A 42 -35.43 -78.26 112.37
CA PHE A 42 -34.33 -77.31 112.35
C PHE A 42 -34.38 -76.36 113.55
N ASP A 43 -33.61 -76.72 114.59
CA ASP A 43 -33.54 -75.96 115.84
C ASP A 43 -32.78 -74.63 115.62
N LEU A 44 -33.55 -73.56 115.37
CA LEU A 44 -33.09 -72.26 114.88
C LEU A 44 -31.99 -71.62 115.76
N HIS A 45 -31.93 -71.96 117.05
CA HIS A 45 -30.92 -71.44 117.96
C HIS A 45 -29.50 -71.88 117.59
N ARG A 46 -29.29 -73.12 117.12
CA ARG A 46 -27.93 -73.65 116.92
C ARG A 46 -27.28 -73.28 115.59
N ARG A 47 -28.06 -72.87 114.59
CA ARG A 47 -27.54 -72.53 113.25
C ARG A 47 -27.52 -71.02 112.97
N LEU A 48 -28.34 -70.22 113.66
CA LEU A 48 -28.11 -68.77 113.79
C LEU A 48 -26.79 -68.49 114.51
N ASP A 49 -26.49 -69.25 115.57
CA ASP A 49 -25.22 -69.15 116.28
C ASP A 49 -24.00 -69.62 115.45
N ALA A 50 -24.20 -70.35 114.34
CA ALA A 50 -23.13 -70.87 113.48
C ALA A 50 -22.92 -70.09 112.16
N LEU A 51 -23.98 -69.53 111.57
CA LEU A 51 -23.90 -68.72 110.34
C LEU A 51 -23.76 -67.23 110.61
N PHE A 52 -24.17 -66.78 111.79
CA PHE A 52 -24.03 -65.40 112.24
C PHE A 52 -23.45 -65.38 113.65
N PRO A 53 -22.13 -65.59 113.80
CA PRO A 53 -21.49 -65.41 115.10
C PRO A 53 -21.63 -63.96 115.57
N ASP A 54 -21.70 -63.02 114.61
CA ASP A 54 -22.01 -61.61 114.83
C ASP A 54 -22.44 -60.95 113.50
N ALA A 55 -23.27 -59.91 113.53
CA ALA A 55 -23.81 -59.23 112.34
C ALA A 55 -22.74 -58.52 111.45
N SER A 56 -21.47 -58.57 111.85
CA SER A 56 -20.38 -57.76 111.28
C SER A 56 -19.66 -58.35 110.05
N THR A 57 -19.69 -59.67 109.81
CA THR A 57 -18.83 -60.31 108.80
C THR A 57 -19.41 -60.35 107.38
N VAL A 58 -20.73 -60.37 107.21
CA VAL A 58 -21.40 -60.38 105.88
C VAL A 58 -21.39 -58.98 105.24
N LEU A 59 -21.49 -57.94 106.07
CA LEU A 59 -21.29 -56.56 105.65
C LEU A 59 -19.89 -56.39 105.05
N ALA A 60 -18.86 -56.98 105.66
CA ALA A 60 -17.47 -56.83 105.20
C ALA A 60 -17.16 -57.41 103.81
N HIS A 61 -17.83 -58.48 103.34
CA HIS A 61 -17.53 -59.08 102.02
C HIS A 61 -18.24 -58.34 100.88
N LEU A 62 -19.50 -57.94 101.09
CA LEU A 62 -20.21 -57.07 100.15
C LEU A 62 -19.54 -55.70 100.08
N ASP A 63 -19.07 -55.17 101.21
CA ASP A 63 -18.27 -53.94 101.24
C ASP A 63 -16.99 -54.08 100.39
N GLY A 64 -16.34 -55.26 100.36
CA GLY A 64 -15.13 -55.49 99.57
C GLY A 64 -15.34 -55.49 98.05
N GLN A 65 -16.40 -56.14 97.55
CA GLN A 65 -16.70 -56.13 96.10
C GLN A 65 -17.25 -54.78 95.63
N ILE A 66 -18.01 -54.12 96.50
CA ILE A 66 -18.42 -52.72 96.28
C ILE A 66 -17.16 -51.85 96.17
N LEU A 67 -16.15 -52.05 97.04
CA LEU A 67 -14.91 -51.29 97.00
C LEU A 67 -14.11 -51.44 95.69
N GLU A 68 -14.02 -52.65 95.14
CA GLU A 68 -13.22 -52.93 93.92
C GLU A 68 -13.89 -52.34 92.66
N LEU A 69 -15.20 -52.53 92.51
CA LEU A 69 -15.97 -51.93 91.40
C LEU A 69 -16.04 -50.41 91.53
N GLU A 70 -16.15 -49.88 92.75
CA GLU A 70 -16.04 -48.44 92.97
C GLU A 70 -14.67 -47.88 92.59
N LYS A 71 -13.60 -48.68 92.70
CA LYS A 71 -12.24 -48.27 92.32
C LYS A 71 -12.05 -48.26 90.80
N GLU A 72 -12.47 -49.31 90.10
CA GLU A 72 -12.38 -49.35 88.62
C GLU A 72 -13.29 -48.31 87.97
N LEU A 73 -14.51 -48.13 88.49
CA LEU A 73 -15.43 -47.08 88.04
C LEU A 73 -14.85 -45.69 88.30
N ARG A 74 -14.20 -45.47 89.45
CA ARG A 74 -13.50 -44.21 89.74
C ARG A 74 -12.36 -43.95 88.76
N GLN A 75 -11.60 -44.97 88.40
CA GLN A 75 -10.45 -44.82 87.52
C GLN A 75 -10.85 -44.56 86.06
N THR A 76 -11.80 -45.33 85.52
CA THR A 76 -12.35 -45.06 84.18
C THR A 76 -13.13 -43.76 84.11
N SER A 77 -13.84 -43.39 85.17
CA SER A 77 -14.46 -42.06 85.27
C SER A 77 -13.41 -40.95 85.29
N GLN A 78 -12.25 -41.13 85.95
CA GLN A 78 -11.16 -40.14 85.92
C GLN A 78 -10.51 -40.03 84.55
N ASP A 79 -10.21 -41.15 83.87
CA ASP A 79 -9.59 -41.13 82.55
C ASP A 79 -10.52 -40.52 81.49
N GLN A 80 -11.84 -40.82 81.56
CA GLN A 80 -12.83 -40.16 80.71
C GLN A 80 -12.94 -38.66 80.98
N LEU A 81 -12.83 -38.22 82.24
CA LEU A 81 -12.82 -36.81 82.58
C LEU A 81 -11.59 -36.09 82.01
N ILE A 82 -10.41 -36.73 82.04
CA ILE A 82 -9.16 -36.16 81.51
C ILE A 82 -9.18 -36.11 79.97
N ASP A 83 -9.65 -37.17 79.31
CA ASP A 83 -9.76 -37.19 77.84
C ASP A 83 -10.85 -36.24 77.34
N GLU A 84 -11.95 -36.09 78.09
CA GLU A 84 -13.00 -35.11 77.79
C GLU A 84 -12.48 -33.68 77.98
N GLU A 85 -11.68 -33.42 79.00
CA GLU A 85 -11.00 -32.13 79.23
C GLU A 85 -10.00 -31.82 78.10
N ASN A 86 -9.13 -32.77 77.74
CA ASN A 86 -8.17 -32.60 76.64
C ASN A 86 -8.84 -32.43 75.27
N ALA A 87 -9.92 -33.17 75.01
CA ALA A 87 -10.70 -33.03 73.77
C ALA A 87 -11.42 -31.66 73.72
N GLN A 88 -11.94 -31.18 74.84
CA GLN A 88 -12.52 -29.84 74.96
C GLN A 88 -11.46 -28.76 74.76
N GLU A 89 -10.26 -28.91 75.32
CA GLU A 89 -9.15 -27.97 75.11
C GLU A 89 -8.68 -27.95 73.65
N ALA A 90 -8.49 -29.11 73.02
CA ALA A 90 -8.10 -29.21 71.61
C ALA A 90 -9.17 -28.62 70.67
N LEU A 91 -10.45 -28.86 70.98
CA LEU A 91 -11.57 -28.30 70.23
C LEU A 91 -11.67 -26.78 70.43
N ALA A 92 -11.46 -26.28 71.66
CA ALA A 92 -11.40 -24.85 71.95
C ALA A 92 -10.23 -24.18 71.22
N HIS A 93 -9.05 -24.81 71.18
CA HIS A 93 -7.89 -24.31 70.46
C HIS A 93 -8.10 -24.31 68.93
N ALA A 94 -8.70 -25.37 68.37
CA ALA A 94 -9.05 -25.44 66.96
C ALA A 94 -10.10 -24.38 66.58
N GLN A 95 -11.12 -24.17 67.43
CA GLN A 95 -12.11 -23.10 67.25
C GLN A 95 -11.47 -21.71 67.33
N ALA A 96 -10.56 -21.49 68.26
CA ALA A 96 -9.81 -20.24 68.36
C ALA A 96 -8.94 -19.99 67.12
N SER A 97 -8.26 -21.03 66.60
CA SER A 97 -7.44 -20.94 65.39
C SER A 97 -8.29 -20.69 64.14
N LEU A 98 -9.45 -21.36 64.02
CA LEU A 98 -10.41 -21.13 62.93
C LEU A 98 -10.95 -19.70 62.97
N LYS A 99 -11.29 -19.21 64.16
CA LYS A 99 -11.73 -17.82 64.36
C LYS A 99 -10.65 -16.84 63.91
N ASN A 100 -9.41 -17.03 64.35
CA ASN A 100 -8.29 -16.19 63.92
C ASN A 100 -8.06 -16.23 62.41
N LEU A 101 -8.19 -17.41 61.78
CA LEU A 101 -7.99 -17.56 60.34
C LEU A 101 -9.13 -16.92 59.54
N LEU A 102 -10.37 -17.02 60.00
CA LEU A 102 -11.51 -16.32 59.41
C LEU A 102 -11.37 -14.82 59.54
N GLU A 103 -10.97 -14.32 60.72
CA GLU A 103 -10.67 -12.90 60.92
C GLU A 103 -9.55 -12.42 59.99
N GLU A 104 -8.54 -13.26 59.75
CA GLU A 104 -7.43 -12.91 58.86
C GLU A 104 -7.80 -12.94 57.38
N VAL A 105 -8.61 -13.91 56.95
CA VAL A 105 -9.17 -13.95 55.58
C VAL A 105 -10.09 -12.75 55.36
N GLU A 106 -10.91 -12.40 56.35
CA GLU A 106 -11.79 -11.23 56.26
C GLU A 106 -10.97 -9.94 56.20
N ARG A 107 -9.88 -9.85 56.97
CA ARG A 107 -8.93 -8.74 56.89
C ARG A 107 -8.26 -8.63 55.52
N ILE A 108 -7.83 -9.76 54.95
CA ILE A 108 -7.23 -9.78 53.60
C ILE A 108 -8.27 -9.39 52.55
N SER A 109 -9.50 -9.89 52.63
CA SER A 109 -10.58 -9.53 51.69
C SER A 109 -10.87 -8.04 51.73
N ARG A 110 -11.05 -7.47 52.93
CA ARG A 110 -11.26 -6.02 53.10
C ARG A 110 -10.05 -5.21 52.59
N HIS A 111 -8.83 -5.70 52.79
CA HIS A 111 -7.62 -5.04 52.27
C HIS A 111 -7.53 -5.12 50.73
N ALA A 112 -7.95 -6.22 50.13
CA ALA A 112 -7.98 -6.41 48.69
C ALA A 112 -9.04 -5.49 48.03
N GLU A 113 -10.25 -5.42 48.60
CA GLU A 113 -11.30 -4.50 48.15
C GLU A 113 -10.87 -3.04 48.27
N ALA A 114 -10.26 -2.66 49.41
CA ALA A 114 -9.71 -1.32 49.58
C ALA A 114 -8.56 -1.03 48.58
N SER A 115 -7.73 -2.03 48.27
CA SER A 115 -6.64 -1.89 47.29
C SER A 115 -7.17 -1.79 45.85
N GLU A 116 -8.25 -2.50 45.50
CA GLU A 116 -8.92 -2.40 44.20
C GLU A 116 -9.58 -1.02 44.03
N ALA A 117 -10.28 -0.54 45.06
CA ALA A 117 -10.86 0.81 45.08
C ALA A 117 -9.77 1.89 44.93
N MET A 118 -8.63 1.72 45.62
CA MET A 118 -7.50 2.63 45.48
C MET A 118 -6.86 2.57 44.09
N MET A 119 -6.69 1.37 43.51
CA MET A 119 -6.13 1.22 42.16
C MET A 119 -7.04 1.82 41.09
N THR A 120 -8.35 1.62 41.20
CA THR A 120 -9.32 2.19 40.25
C THR A 120 -9.28 3.71 40.28
N ASP A 121 -9.24 4.32 41.47
CA ASP A 121 -9.07 5.78 41.66
C ASP A 121 -7.77 6.29 41.01
N ILE A 122 -6.63 5.63 41.28
CA ILE A 122 -5.34 5.98 40.67
C ILE A 122 -5.39 5.87 39.13
N THR A 123 -6.00 4.82 38.59
CA THR A 123 -6.07 4.62 37.13
C THR A 123 -6.99 5.63 36.42
N GLN A 124 -8.02 6.12 37.11
CA GLN A 124 -8.88 7.18 36.59
C GLN A 124 -8.09 8.48 36.40
N ASP A 125 -7.30 8.88 37.39
CA ASP A 125 -6.45 10.08 37.30
C ASP A 125 -5.38 9.96 36.21
N ILE A 126 -4.78 8.78 36.04
CA ILE A 126 -3.84 8.53 34.94
C ILE A 126 -4.53 8.74 33.58
N SER A 127 -5.76 8.26 33.41
CA SER A 127 -6.49 8.44 32.15
C SER A 127 -6.82 9.91 31.84
N THR A 128 -7.19 10.70 32.85
CA THR A 128 -7.47 12.14 32.68
C THR A 128 -6.20 12.92 32.35
N LEU A 129 -5.08 12.54 32.97
CA LEU A 129 -3.76 13.10 32.66
C LEU A 129 -3.34 12.79 31.22
N ASP A 130 -3.54 11.55 30.75
CA ASP A 130 -3.22 11.15 29.39
C ASP A 130 -4.06 11.92 28.35
N ILE A 131 -5.36 12.09 28.61
CA ILE A 131 -6.24 12.93 27.77
C ILE A 131 -5.72 14.37 27.72
N SER A 132 -5.37 14.93 28.88
CA SER A 132 -4.85 16.29 29.00
C SER A 132 -3.52 16.46 28.26
N LYS A 133 -2.60 15.51 28.41
CA LYS A 133 -1.32 15.47 27.70
C LYS A 133 -1.51 15.37 26.19
N ARG A 134 -2.45 14.53 25.73
CA ARG A 134 -2.78 14.41 24.31
C ARG A 134 -3.33 15.72 23.76
N ASN A 135 -4.29 16.34 24.45
CA ASN A 135 -4.90 17.60 24.04
C ASN A 135 -3.88 18.74 24.00
N LEU A 136 -3.00 18.82 25.01
CA LEU A 136 -1.90 19.79 25.04
C LEU A 136 -0.92 19.57 23.88
N THR A 137 -0.52 18.32 23.65
CA THR A 137 0.41 17.98 22.55
C THR A 137 -0.20 18.34 21.19
N THR A 138 -1.47 18.03 20.98
CA THR A 138 -2.21 18.43 19.77
C THR A 138 -2.27 19.94 19.63
N SER A 139 -2.61 20.67 20.70
CA SER A 139 -2.73 22.14 20.69
C SER A 139 -1.38 22.81 20.38
N VAL A 140 -0.29 22.38 21.03
CA VAL A 140 1.06 22.88 20.77
C VAL A 140 1.49 22.60 19.34
N THR A 141 1.20 21.41 18.82
CA THR A 141 1.53 21.03 17.43
C THR A 141 0.76 21.90 16.43
N LEU A 142 -0.54 22.14 16.67
CA LEU A 142 -1.36 23.01 15.83
C LEU A 142 -0.87 24.46 15.83
N LEU A 143 -0.57 25.02 17.00
CA LEU A 143 0.00 26.37 17.13
C LEU A 143 1.33 26.49 16.39
N LYS A 144 2.20 25.49 16.48
CA LYS A 144 3.49 25.50 15.77
C LYS A 144 3.29 25.44 14.26
N ARG A 145 2.34 24.62 13.77
CA ARG A 145 1.99 24.57 12.34
C ARG A 145 1.40 25.89 11.86
N LEU A 146 0.59 26.56 12.68
CA LEU A 146 0.00 27.85 12.36
C LEU A 146 1.08 28.94 12.25
N GLN A 147 2.02 28.96 13.21
CA GLN A 147 3.18 29.84 13.16
C GLN A 147 4.03 29.60 11.90
N MET A 148 4.28 28.33 11.55
CA MET A 148 5.00 27.98 10.33
C MET A 148 4.27 28.46 9.07
N LEU A 149 2.94 28.32 9.04
CA LEU A 149 2.10 28.76 7.93
C LEU A 149 2.13 30.28 7.77
N ASP A 150 1.95 31.04 8.85
CA ASP A 150 2.02 32.51 8.83
C ASP A 150 3.39 33.01 8.33
N GLN A 151 4.48 32.43 8.82
CA GLN A 151 5.83 32.74 8.34
C GLN A 151 6.03 32.39 6.87
N ALA A 152 5.49 31.26 6.41
CA ALA A 152 5.61 30.84 5.02
C ALA A 152 4.80 31.75 4.09
N VAL A 153 3.59 32.15 4.49
CA VAL A 153 2.76 33.13 3.78
C VAL A 153 3.43 34.51 3.74
N GLY A 154 4.05 34.95 4.84
CA GLY A 154 4.84 36.18 4.87
C GLY A 154 6.00 36.16 3.87
N LYS A 155 6.79 35.08 3.84
CA LYS A 155 7.86 34.90 2.85
C LYS A 155 7.33 34.83 1.41
N LEU A 156 6.16 34.23 1.22
CA LEU A 156 5.51 34.16 -0.09
C LEU A 156 5.03 35.53 -0.57
N GLN A 157 4.53 36.37 0.35
CA GLN A 157 4.20 37.77 0.08
C GLN A 157 5.44 38.58 -0.33
N ASP A 158 6.56 38.40 0.37
CA ASP A 158 7.84 39.04 0.01
C ASP A 158 8.33 38.59 -1.38
N ALA A 159 8.21 37.29 -1.68
CA ALA A 159 8.53 36.74 -3.00
C ALA A 159 7.63 37.31 -4.09
N SER A 160 6.35 37.59 -3.79
CA SER A 160 5.40 38.22 -4.73
C SER A 160 5.83 39.66 -5.02
N ASN A 161 6.15 40.42 -3.97
CA ASN A 161 6.62 41.81 -4.08
C ASN A 161 7.91 41.94 -4.90
N GLN A 162 8.83 40.99 -4.73
CA GLN A 162 10.10 40.92 -5.48
C GLN A 162 9.96 40.27 -6.86
N ARG A 163 8.76 39.77 -7.21
CA ARG A 163 8.49 38.95 -8.42
C ARG A 163 9.42 37.74 -8.56
N ASN A 164 9.87 37.19 -7.44
CA ASN A 164 10.78 36.04 -7.42
C ASN A 164 9.99 34.73 -7.48
N ILE A 165 9.61 34.34 -8.68
CA ILE A 165 8.82 33.12 -8.94
C ILE A 165 9.60 31.86 -8.57
N ARG A 166 10.93 31.89 -8.65
CA ARG A 166 11.77 30.74 -8.31
C ARG A 166 11.71 30.41 -6.82
N ALA A 167 11.75 31.44 -5.97
CA ALA A 167 11.59 31.25 -4.53
C ALA A 167 10.14 30.90 -4.14
N ALA A 168 9.16 31.38 -4.91
CA ALA A 168 7.74 31.13 -4.65
C ALA A 168 7.33 29.64 -4.78
N GLY A 169 7.96 28.88 -5.68
CA GLY A 169 7.60 27.47 -5.92
C GLY A 169 7.67 26.57 -4.66
N PRO A 170 8.85 26.44 -4.02
CA PRO A 170 8.98 25.65 -2.78
C PRO A 170 8.12 26.19 -1.63
N LEU A 171 7.94 27.52 -1.56
CA LEU A 171 7.08 28.15 -0.55
C LEU A 171 5.61 27.79 -0.75
N LEU A 172 5.11 27.82 -1.98
CA LEU A 172 3.75 27.41 -2.33
C LEU A 172 3.51 25.93 -1.99
N GLN A 173 4.48 25.06 -2.30
CA GLN A 173 4.39 23.63 -1.94
C GLN A 173 4.32 23.43 -0.42
N ALA A 174 5.16 24.13 0.34
CA ALA A 174 5.15 24.05 1.80
C ALA A 174 3.84 24.59 2.39
N VAL A 175 3.32 25.69 1.83
CA VAL A 175 2.04 26.29 2.25
C VAL A 175 0.87 25.36 1.95
N ASP A 176 0.77 24.81 0.73
CA ASP A 176 -0.29 23.85 0.36
C ASP A 176 -0.23 22.60 1.26
N GLY A 177 0.97 22.11 1.58
CA GLY A 177 1.19 21.00 2.54
C GLY A 177 0.70 21.32 3.97
N LEU A 178 0.95 22.54 4.45
CA LEU A 178 0.51 22.97 5.77
C LEU A 178 -1.01 23.20 5.83
N LEU A 179 -1.62 23.71 4.76
CA LEU A 179 -3.05 24.00 4.68
C LEU A 179 -3.93 22.75 4.83
N LEU A 180 -3.47 21.58 4.37
CA LEU A 180 -4.15 20.28 4.57
C LEU A 180 -4.46 19.97 6.04
N HIS A 181 -3.64 20.46 6.97
CA HIS A 181 -3.86 20.24 8.39
C HIS A 181 -4.88 21.20 9.03
N PHE A 182 -5.34 22.21 8.28
CA PHE A 182 -6.23 23.26 8.75
C PHE A 182 -7.65 23.17 8.16
N ASP A 183 -7.96 22.16 7.33
CA ASP A 183 -9.29 21.99 6.71
C ASP A 183 -10.43 21.92 7.74
N THR A 184 -10.24 21.22 8.86
CA THR A 184 -11.23 21.11 9.95
C THR A 184 -11.40 22.42 10.72
N TYR A 185 -10.47 23.36 10.61
CA TYR A 185 -10.42 24.61 11.38
C TYR A 185 -10.83 25.84 10.57
N ARG A 186 -11.39 25.63 9.37
CA ARG A 186 -11.77 26.71 8.43
C ARG A 186 -12.80 27.70 8.99
N GLN A 187 -13.58 27.30 10.00
CA GLN A 187 -14.57 28.17 10.64
C GLN A 187 -13.95 29.25 11.54
N ILE A 188 -12.67 29.12 11.89
CA ILE A 188 -11.95 30.12 12.67
C ILE A 188 -11.57 31.27 11.74
N THR A 189 -11.98 32.49 12.08
CA THR A 189 -11.75 33.71 11.27
C THR A 189 -10.29 33.87 10.88
N GLU A 190 -9.38 33.68 11.82
CA GLU A 190 -7.95 33.97 11.58
C GLU A 190 -7.32 32.94 10.64
N VAL A 191 -7.80 31.70 10.69
CA VAL A 191 -7.42 30.64 9.76
C VAL A 191 -8.03 30.89 8.39
N SER A 192 -9.30 31.31 8.33
CA SER A 192 -9.97 31.68 7.08
C SER A 192 -9.25 32.83 6.37
N ASP A 193 -8.91 33.90 7.10
CA ASP A 193 -8.19 35.06 6.57
C ASP A 193 -6.81 34.66 6.01
N LEU A 194 -6.12 33.71 6.65
CA LEU A 194 -4.82 33.22 6.21
C LEU A 194 -4.94 32.33 4.96
N ILE A 195 -5.98 31.50 4.89
CA ILE A 195 -6.34 30.73 3.69
C ILE A 195 -6.65 31.68 2.53
N ASP A 196 -7.48 32.70 2.76
CA ASP A 196 -7.89 33.66 1.73
C ASP A 196 -6.70 34.49 1.22
N ARG A 197 -5.81 34.93 2.13
CA ARG A 197 -4.53 35.57 1.76
C ARG A 197 -3.67 34.66 0.89
N THR A 198 -3.58 33.38 1.23
CA THR A 198 -2.84 32.39 0.45
C THR A 198 -3.43 32.21 -0.95
N GLN A 199 -4.76 32.08 -1.05
CA GLN A 199 -5.44 31.95 -2.35
C GLN A 199 -5.24 33.18 -3.23
N LYS A 200 -5.30 34.38 -2.63
CA LYS A 200 -4.99 35.63 -3.33
C LYS A 200 -3.55 35.62 -3.88
N LEU A 201 -2.57 35.29 -3.04
CA LEU A 201 -1.16 35.19 -3.49
C LEU A 201 -0.99 34.16 -4.62
N LYS A 202 -1.63 33.00 -4.51
CA LYS A 202 -1.62 31.96 -5.55
C LYS A 202 -2.17 32.50 -6.88
N SER A 203 -3.27 33.25 -6.85
CA SER A 203 -3.86 33.88 -8.03
C SER A 203 -2.95 34.96 -8.65
N GLU A 204 -2.26 35.75 -7.83
CA GLU A 204 -1.29 36.76 -8.29
C GLU A 204 -0.11 36.11 -9.01
N PHE A 205 0.49 35.08 -8.40
CA PHE A 205 1.57 34.32 -9.03
C PHE A 205 1.12 33.63 -10.32
N GLN A 206 -0.10 33.09 -10.35
CA GLN A 206 -0.66 32.51 -11.55
C GLN A 206 -0.68 33.54 -12.69
N VAL A 207 -1.26 34.71 -12.47
CA VAL A 207 -1.30 35.79 -13.49
C VAL A 207 0.09 36.18 -13.97
N ILE A 208 1.07 36.30 -13.05
CA ILE A 208 2.46 36.63 -13.40
C ILE A 208 3.07 35.55 -14.29
N VAL A 209 2.93 34.27 -13.92
CA VAL A 209 3.49 33.13 -14.67
C VAL A 209 2.87 33.04 -16.06
N PHE A 210 1.54 33.15 -16.16
CA PHE A 210 0.85 33.12 -17.45
C PHE A 210 1.31 34.25 -18.37
N ARG A 211 1.42 35.47 -17.84
CA ARG A 211 1.91 36.62 -18.61
C ARG A 211 3.33 36.40 -19.13
N LEU A 212 4.25 35.93 -18.28
CA LEU A 212 5.62 35.66 -18.70
C LEU A 212 5.71 34.58 -19.77
N PHE A 213 4.86 33.55 -19.67
CA PHE A 213 4.81 32.50 -20.69
C PHE A 213 4.27 33.03 -22.03
N GLU A 214 3.25 33.87 -21.99
CA GLU A 214 2.69 34.52 -23.17
C GLU A 214 3.71 35.46 -23.83
N GLU A 215 4.39 36.30 -23.04
CA GLU A 215 5.46 37.19 -23.51
C GLU A 215 6.62 36.40 -24.15
N ARG A 216 7.07 35.32 -23.51
CA ARG A 216 8.06 34.41 -24.09
C ARG A 216 7.58 33.83 -25.41
N SER A 217 6.36 33.31 -25.47
CA SER A 217 5.82 32.68 -26.67
C SER A 217 5.71 33.68 -27.82
N ARG A 218 5.21 34.89 -27.54
CA ARG A 218 5.12 35.99 -28.49
C ARG A 218 6.50 36.43 -28.98
N LEU A 219 7.49 36.52 -28.08
CA LEU A 219 8.86 36.86 -28.44
C LEU A 219 9.48 35.81 -29.38
N LEU A 220 9.31 34.53 -29.06
CA LEU A 220 9.81 33.43 -29.89
C LEU A 220 9.13 33.40 -31.26
N GLU A 221 7.81 33.62 -31.31
CA GLU A 221 7.07 33.70 -32.56
C GLU A 221 7.53 34.90 -33.41
N TRP A 222 7.64 36.08 -32.81
CA TRP A 222 8.13 37.28 -33.50
C TRP A 222 9.55 37.06 -34.02
N TYR A 223 10.45 36.54 -33.17
CA TYR A 223 11.84 36.31 -33.54
C TYR A 223 11.94 35.32 -34.69
N THR A 224 11.33 34.13 -34.58
CA THR A 224 11.36 33.11 -35.64
C THR A 224 10.77 33.62 -36.95
N LYS A 225 9.64 34.35 -36.93
CA LYS A 225 9.08 35.01 -38.12
C LYS A 225 10.01 36.06 -38.71
N SER A 226 10.67 36.85 -37.86
CA SER A 226 11.62 37.87 -38.32
C SER A 226 12.82 37.24 -39.00
N GLN A 227 13.37 36.15 -38.46
CA GLN A 227 14.51 35.44 -39.05
C GLN A 227 14.16 34.80 -40.40
N LEU A 228 12.92 34.34 -40.59
CA LEU A 228 12.47 33.70 -41.83
C LEU A 228 11.82 34.65 -42.83
N ARG A 229 11.83 35.97 -42.56
CA ARG A 229 11.20 36.95 -43.46
C ARG A 229 11.81 36.95 -44.85
N GLU A 230 13.14 37.05 -44.93
CA GLU A 230 13.87 37.04 -46.19
C GLU A 230 13.65 35.73 -46.97
N TYR A 231 13.60 34.60 -46.25
CA TYR A 231 13.24 33.31 -46.85
C TYR A 231 11.85 33.36 -47.50
N CYS A 232 10.84 33.83 -46.77
CA CYS A 232 9.48 33.94 -47.30
C CYS A 232 9.42 34.85 -48.54
N GLU A 233 10.14 35.97 -48.53
CA GLU A 233 10.19 36.91 -49.67
C GLU A 233 10.81 36.27 -50.92
N ILE A 234 11.90 35.52 -50.77
CA ILE A 234 12.58 34.86 -51.90
C ILE A 234 11.72 33.75 -52.51
N PHE A 235 11.05 32.94 -51.69
CA PHE A 235 10.44 31.68 -52.13
C PHE A 235 8.91 31.67 -52.26
N ARG A 236 8.18 32.70 -51.79
CA ARG A 236 6.70 32.79 -51.95
C ARG A 236 6.23 33.68 -53.10
N GLY A 237 7.11 34.49 -53.69
CA GLY A 237 6.73 35.48 -54.71
C GLY A 237 7.16 35.16 -56.14
N ASN A 238 8.00 34.15 -56.35
CA ASN A 238 8.61 33.86 -57.65
C ASN A 238 8.47 32.37 -58.01
N GLU A 239 7.70 32.06 -59.05
CA GLU A 239 7.41 30.67 -59.46
C GLU A 239 8.67 29.87 -59.83
N GLU A 240 9.70 30.50 -60.41
CA GLU A 240 10.95 29.81 -60.77
C GLU A 240 11.79 29.45 -59.54
N VAL A 241 11.84 30.35 -58.56
CA VAL A 241 12.62 30.14 -57.33
C VAL A 241 11.87 29.26 -56.34
N ALA A 242 10.53 29.30 -56.40
CA ALA A 242 9.64 28.46 -55.61
C ALA A 242 9.51 27.03 -56.14
N ALA A 243 9.91 26.79 -57.38
CA ALA A 243 9.74 25.52 -58.08
C ALA A 243 10.37 24.32 -57.34
N LEU A 244 9.85 23.14 -57.67
CA LEU A 244 10.20 21.89 -56.99
C LEU A 244 11.70 21.54 -57.12
N ASP A 245 12.31 21.85 -58.27
CA ASP A 245 13.74 21.65 -58.52
C ASP A 245 14.65 22.58 -57.71
N ALA A 246 14.12 23.74 -57.28
CA ALA A 246 14.83 24.70 -56.43
C ALA A 246 14.84 24.31 -54.94
N THR A 247 14.23 23.19 -54.54
CA THR A 247 14.14 22.77 -53.13
C THR A 247 15.51 22.65 -52.44
N ALA A 248 16.55 22.20 -53.15
CA ALA A 248 17.92 22.16 -52.61
C ALA A 248 18.44 23.53 -52.15
N ARG A 249 18.00 24.61 -52.81
CA ARG A 249 18.37 25.99 -52.46
C ARG A 249 17.74 26.41 -51.14
N ARG A 250 16.50 25.96 -50.84
CA ARG A 250 15.83 26.20 -49.56
C ARG A 250 16.66 25.64 -48.40
N TYR A 251 17.13 24.39 -48.52
CA TYR A 251 17.96 23.75 -47.49
C TYR A 251 19.34 24.38 -47.35
N ALA A 252 19.95 24.81 -48.47
CA ALA A 252 21.19 25.57 -48.43
C ALA A 252 21.02 26.92 -47.73
N TRP A 253 19.88 27.59 -47.92
CA TRP A 253 19.54 28.83 -47.23
C TRP A 253 19.48 28.63 -45.72
N LEU A 254 18.76 27.61 -45.22
CA LEU A 254 18.73 27.34 -43.77
C LEU A 254 20.12 27.04 -43.21
N ARG A 255 20.94 26.24 -43.91
CA ARG A 255 22.31 25.94 -43.48
C ARG A 255 23.16 27.21 -43.30
N ARG A 256 23.00 28.19 -44.20
CA ARG A 256 23.70 29.49 -44.10
C ARG A 256 23.18 30.31 -42.92
N LEU A 257 21.86 30.38 -42.74
CA LEU A 257 21.25 31.07 -41.59
C LEU A 257 21.79 30.49 -40.27
N MET A 258 21.81 29.17 -40.15
CA MET A 258 22.28 28.49 -38.94
C MET A 258 23.77 28.70 -38.68
N LYS A 259 24.59 28.73 -39.73
CA LYS A 259 26.01 29.08 -39.61
C LYS A 259 26.17 30.54 -39.14
N GLY A 260 25.35 31.45 -39.68
CA GLY A 260 25.30 32.83 -39.23
C GLY A 260 24.95 32.97 -37.75
N PHE A 261 24.01 32.17 -37.22
CA PHE A 261 23.68 32.16 -35.78
C PHE A 261 24.84 31.70 -34.90
N GLU A 262 25.63 30.73 -35.36
CA GLU A 262 26.80 30.24 -34.65
C GLU A 262 27.95 31.26 -34.67
N GLU A 263 28.17 31.93 -35.81
CA GLU A 263 29.27 32.90 -35.98
C GLU A 263 28.99 34.25 -35.31
N SER A 264 27.74 34.70 -35.28
CA SER A 264 27.34 36.00 -34.73
C SER A 264 27.05 35.98 -33.22
N GLY A 265 27.07 34.82 -32.58
CA GLY A 265 26.71 34.67 -31.16
C GLY A 265 25.23 34.93 -30.84
N GLN A 266 24.36 35.06 -31.85
CA GLN A 266 22.92 35.27 -31.64
C GLN A 266 22.26 34.13 -30.84
N ALA A 267 22.83 32.93 -30.91
CA ALA A 267 22.40 31.79 -30.10
C ALA A 267 22.65 31.97 -28.58
N GLU A 268 23.55 32.88 -28.18
CA GLU A 268 23.89 33.14 -26.77
C GLU A 268 22.99 34.19 -26.11
N ILE A 269 22.27 34.99 -26.91
CA ILE A 269 21.32 36.00 -26.41
C ILE A 269 20.15 35.33 -25.67
N PHE A 270 19.77 34.14 -26.11
CA PHE A 270 18.66 33.39 -25.53
C PHE A 270 19.15 32.30 -24.58
N PRO A 271 18.39 31.99 -23.51
CA PRO A 271 18.68 30.82 -22.68
C PRO A 271 18.76 29.55 -23.53
N SER A 272 19.82 28.75 -23.33
CA SER A 272 20.03 27.50 -24.08
C SER A 272 18.84 26.53 -24.02
N LYS A 273 18.12 26.54 -22.89
CA LYS A 273 16.89 25.76 -22.67
C LYS A 273 15.74 26.14 -23.61
N TRP A 274 15.74 27.36 -24.16
CA TRP A 274 14.69 27.80 -25.10
C TRP A 274 14.86 27.20 -26.49
N ARG A 275 16.06 26.67 -26.83
CA ARG A 275 16.33 25.97 -28.09
C ARG A 275 15.83 26.76 -29.32
N VAL A 276 16.10 28.07 -29.32
CA VAL A 276 15.60 29.00 -30.34
C VAL A 276 16.08 28.61 -31.74
N ASP A 277 17.31 28.10 -31.83
CA ASP A 277 17.91 27.52 -33.03
C ASP A 277 17.07 26.36 -33.61
N GLN A 278 16.57 25.47 -32.76
CA GLN A 278 15.66 24.40 -33.17
C GLN A 278 14.29 24.96 -33.60
N LEU A 279 13.72 25.91 -32.85
CA LEU A 279 12.43 26.51 -33.17
C LEU A 279 12.44 27.21 -34.54
N VAL A 280 13.54 27.88 -34.89
CA VAL A 280 13.72 28.45 -36.23
C VAL A 280 13.72 27.35 -37.31
N CYS A 281 14.48 26.27 -37.10
CA CYS A 281 14.51 25.13 -38.03
C CYS A 281 13.13 24.49 -38.20
N GLU A 282 12.39 24.27 -37.12
CA GLU A 282 11.03 23.73 -37.19
C GLU A 282 10.08 24.64 -37.95
N ARG A 283 10.14 25.95 -37.67
CA ARG A 283 9.31 26.92 -38.38
C ARG A 283 9.66 26.92 -39.87
N PHE A 284 10.94 26.91 -40.21
CA PHE A 284 11.41 26.77 -41.59
C PHE A 284 10.85 25.51 -42.25
N CYS A 285 10.89 24.36 -41.58
CA CYS A 285 10.32 23.12 -42.11
C CYS A 285 8.82 23.26 -42.38
N ARG A 286 8.05 23.86 -41.47
CA ARG A 286 6.60 24.09 -41.65
C ARG A 286 6.29 25.04 -42.81
N GLU A 287 7.04 26.14 -42.94
CA GLU A 287 6.86 27.07 -44.07
C GLU A 287 7.23 26.38 -45.39
N THR A 288 8.34 25.62 -45.43
CA THR A 288 8.76 24.83 -46.60
C THR A 288 7.74 23.76 -46.97
N HIS A 289 7.19 23.05 -45.99
CA HIS A 289 6.13 22.07 -46.19
C HIS A 289 4.92 22.70 -46.87
N ASN A 290 4.43 23.83 -46.37
CA ASN A 290 3.28 24.52 -46.93
C ASN A 290 3.56 24.99 -48.36
N ASP A 291 4.73 25.59 -48.58
CA ASP A 291 5.13 26.04 -49.92
C ASP A 291 5.23 24.85 -50.91
N LEU A 292 5.84 23.73 -50.51
CA LEU A 292 5.95 22.54 -51.36
C LEU A 292 4.60 21.88 -51.59
N LYS A 293 3.72 21.85 -50.59
CA LYS A 293 2.34 21.40 -50.73
C LYS A 293 1.60 22.22 -51.77
N ASP A 294 1.75 23.55 -51.77
CA ASP A 294 1.13 24.44 -52.75
C ASP A 294 1.73 24.25 -54.15
N VAL A 295 3.05 24.09 -54.27
CA VAL A 295 3.73 23.81 -55.54
C VAL A 295 3.33 22.45 -56.11
N LEU A 296 3.14 21.44 -55.26
CA LEU A 296 2.70 20.09 -55.64
C LEU A 296 1.20 20.03 -55.96
N ALA A 297 0.38 20.96 -55.46
CA ALA A 297 -1.04 21.04 -55.79
C ALA A 297 -1.30 21.75 -57.13
N LYS A 298 -0.37 22.57 -57.61
CA LYS A 298 -0.55 23.45 -58.78
C LYS A 298 -0.30 22.82 -60.14
N LYS A 299 0.47 21.73 -60.26
CA LYS A 299 0.68 21.05 -61.55
C LYS A 299 -0.19 19.82 -61.66
N ASP A 300 -0.83 19.67 -62.81
CA ASP A 300 -1.65 18.50 -63.14
C ASP A 300 -0.82 17.24 -63.40
N SER A 301 0.49 17.39 -63.67
CA SER A 301 1.41 16.27 -63.90
C SER A 301 2.83 16.63 -63.46
N TYR A 302 3.50 15.69 -62.79
CA TYR A 302 4.88 15.83 -62.33
C TYR A 302 5.79 14.82 -62.99
N ASP A 303 7.06 15.23 -63.22
CA ASP A 303 8.12 14.26 -63.43
C ASP A 303 8.36 13.52 -62.11
N ILE A 304 7.91 12.26 -62.06
CA ILE A 304 8.05 11.37 -60.91
C ILE A 304 9.53 11.26 -60.50
N SER A 305 10.46 11.28 -61.45
CA SER A 305 11.90 11.18 -61.17
C SER A 305 12.39 12.39 -60.39
N LEU A 306 11.99 13.59 -60.80
CA LEU A 306 12.30 14.82 -60.07
C LEU A 306 11.64 14.84 -58.69
N MET A 307 10.36 14.45 -58.59
CA MET A 307 9.64 14.41 -57.31
C MET A 307 10.32 13.48 -56.31
N LEU A 308 10.68 12.26 -56.71
CA LEU A 308 11.39 11.31 -55.85
C LEU A 308 12.76 11.81 -55.46
N LYS A 309 13.50 12.43 -56.39
CA LYS A 309 14.81 13.03 -56.10
C LYS A 309 14.70 14.11 -55.02
N VAL A 310 13.68 14.95 -55.11
CA VAL A 310 13.44 16.00 -54.11
C VAL A 310 12.96 15.41 -52.79
N LEU A 311 12.12 14.37 -52.81
CA LEU A 311 11.70 13.66 -51.60
C LEU A 311 12.88 13.02 -50.87
N HIS A 312 13.78 12.32 -51.58
CA HIS A 312 15.02 11.79 -51.02
C HIS A 312 15.85 12.89 -50.35
N LEU A 313 16.08 13.99 -51.08
CA LEU A 313 16.82 15.14 -50.57
C LEU A 313 16.16 15.72 -49.30
N THR A 314 14.84 15.74 -49.26
CA THR A 314 14.04 16.21 -48.10
C THR A 314 14.23 15.31 -46.90
N ILE A 315 14.13 13.99 -47.07
CA ILE A 315 14.29 13.00 -45.99
C ILE A 315 15.72 13.03 -45.42
N ASP A 316 16.72 13.12 -46.30
CA ASP A 316 18.12 13.25 -45.88
C ASP A 316 18.35 14.53 -45.07
N PHE A 317 17.73 15.63 -45.49
CA PHE A 317 17.78 16.91 -44.79
C PHE A 317 17.10 16.86 -43.41
N GLU A 318 15.90 16.27 -43.31
CA GLU A 318 15.20 16.07 -42.03
C GLU A 318 16.02 15.22 -41.07
N THR A 319 16.64 14.15 -41.57
CA THR A 319 17.52 13.26 -40.79
C THR A 319 18.75 14.03 -40.28
N GLN A 320 19.39 14.85 -41.12
CA GLN A 320 20.50 15.70 -40.70
C GLN A 320 20.11 16.69 -39.60
N LEU A 321 18.91 17.29 -39.67
CA LEU A 321 18.40 18.15 -38.60
C LEU A 321 18.15 17.37 -37.31
N GLN A 322 17.53 16.19 -37.43
CA GLN A 322 17.28 15.30 -36.29
C GLN A 322 18.59 14.94 -35.58
N ASP A 323 19.62 14.53 -36.32
CA ASP A 323 20.92 14.15 -35.77
C ASP A 323 21.61 15.33 -35.07
N ARG A 324 21.57 16.52 -35.68
CA ARG A 324 22.19 17.73 -35.11
C ARG A 324 21.62 18.06 -33.72
N PHE A 325 20.29 18.02 -33.57
CA PHE A 325 19.64 18.36 -32.31
C PHE A 325 19.59 17.21 -31.31
N SER A 326 19.72 15.96 -31.78
CA SER A 326 19.88 14.78 -30.91
C SER A 326 21.29 14.74 -30.29
N ARG A 327 22.33 15.09 -31.06
CA ARG A 327 23.72 15.11 -30.57
C ARG A 327 23.98 16.23 -29.56
N LYS A 328 23.36 17.40 -29.73
CA LYS A 328 23.44 18.53 -28.78
C LYS A 328 22.83 18.20 -27.41
N LYS A 329 21.98 17.18 -27.32
CA LYS A 329 21.41 16.66 -26.06
C LYS A 329 22.44 15.94 -25.19
N LEU A 330 23.45 15.30 -25.79
CA LEU A 330 24.52 14.60 -25.07
C LEU A 330 25.68 15.51 -24.64
N SER A 331 25.82 16.71 -25.24
CA SER A 331 26.90 17.65 -24.97
C SER A 331 26.53 18.78 -24.01
N GLY A 332 25.48 18.63 -23.21
CA GLY A 332 25.24 19.52 -22.07
C GLY A 332 26.40 19.40 -21.08
N PRO A 333 26.76 20.47 -20.34
CA PRO A 333 27.88 20.41 -19.40
C PRO A 333 27.59 19.32 -18.37
N SER A 334 28.43 18.30 -18.40
CA SER A 334 28.55 17.32 -17.33
C SER A 334 28.96 18.06 -16.06
N THR A 335 27.98 18.44 -15.25
CA THR A 335 28.25 18.70 -13.83
C THR A 335 28.78 17.37 -13.28
N GLN A 336 30.01 17.42 -12.77
CA GLN A 336 30.64 16.30 -12.10
C GLN A 336 29.66 15.65 -11.11
N ARG A 337 29.67 14.32 -11.14
CA ARG A 337 29.05 13.46 -10.15
C ARG A 337 29.65 13.80 -8.80
N ASP A 338 28.85 14.40 -7.92
CA ASP A 338 28.85 14.01 -6.51
C ASP A 338 27.59 13.17 -6.30
N GLY A 339 27.79 11.98 -5.73
CA GLY A 339 26.76 10.99 -5.53
C GLY A 339 25.68 11.49 -4.58
N PHE A 340 24.51 11.79 -5.13
CA PHE A 340 23.26 11.73 -4.38
C PHE A 340 22.21 11.11 -5.30
N ASN A 341 21.76 9.91 -4.93
CA ASN A 341 20.69 9.21 -5.62
C ASN A 341 19.47 10.13 -5.68
N THR A 342 19.13 10.58 -6.89
CA THR A 342 17.85 11.22 -7.19
C THR A 342 17.02 10.21 -7.98
N GLU A 343 16.84 9.03 -7.38
CA GLU A 343 15.67 8.20 -7.62
C GLU A 343 14.70 8.64 -6.53
N ASP A 344 13.80 9.58 -6.85
CA ASP A 344 12.61 10.01 -6.08
C ASP A 344 12.27 11.49 -6.32
N LEU A 345 12.19 11.94 -7.58
CA LEU A 345 11.43 13.14 -7.95
C LEU A 345 10.85 12.94 -9.35
N ASP A 346 10.00 11.92 -9.45
CA ASP A 346 9.07 11.76 -10.56
C ASP A 346 7.89 12.72 -10.34
N GLY A 347 7.58 13.54 -11.36
CA GLY A 347 6.35 14.33 -11.39
C GLY A 347 6.49 15.85 -11.26
N VAL A 348 7.17 16.50 -12.22
CA VAL A 348 6.61 17.69 -12.89
C VAL A 348 7.04 17.65 -14.35
N GLU A 349 6.21 16.97 -15.16
CA GLU A 349 6.26 17.02 -16.61
C GLU A 349 6.02 18.46 -17.10
N GLY A 350 7.03 19.02 -17.75
CA GLY A 350 6.95 20.30 -18.47
C GLY A 350 8.10 20.49 -19.46
N VAL A 351 8.89 19.45 -19.71
CA VAL A 351 9.90 19.44 -20.76
C VAL A 351 9.14 19.08 -22.03
N GLN A 352 8.88 20.07 -22.88
CA GLN A 352 8.36 19.85 -24.24
C GLN A 352 9.10 18.66 -24.85
N GLU A 353 8.37 17.57 -25.13
CA GLU A 353 8.94 16.42 -25.84
C GLU A 353 9.67 16.93 -27.09
N PRO A 354 10.86 16.39 -27.40
CA PRO A 354 11.59 16.83 -28.56
C PRO A 354 10.77 16.53 -29.82
N THR A 355 10.30 17.60 -30.43
CA THR A 355 9.78 17.65 -31.79
C THR A 355 10.70 16.89 -32.74
N SER A 356 10.17 15.82 -33.32
CA SER A 356 10.82 15.06 -34.37
C SER A 356 10.84 15.87 -35.66
N PHE A 357 11.99 15.94 -36.33
CA PHE A 357 12.11 16.57 -37.65
C PHE A 357 11.62 15.65 -38.78
N HIS A 358 11.52 14.35 -38.53
CA HIS A 358 11.03 13.40 -39.52
C HIS A 358 9.56 13.69 -39.87
N GLY A 359 9.28 13.84 -41.16
CA GLY A 359 7.92 14.07 -41.65
C GLY A 359 7.45 15.51 -41.60
N LEU A 360 8.26 16.48 -41.13
CA LEU A 360 7.84 17.88 -41.07
C LEU A 360 7.67 18.52 -42.45
N ILE A 361 8.42 18.06 -43.45
CA ILE A 361 8.39 18.49 -44.85
C ILE A 361 7.99 17.32 -45.75
N SER A 362 8.58 16.14 -45.55
CA SER A 362 8.38 14.97 -46.42
C SER A 362 6.93 14.50 -46.50
N SER A 363 6.11 14.78 -45.47
CA SER A 363 4.67 14.51 -45.48
C SER A 363 3.90 15.27 -46.57
N ALA A 364 4.42 16.39 -47.09
CA ALA A 364 3.81 17.12 -48.20
C ALA A 364 3.74 16.30 -49.50
N PHE A 365 4.60 15.29 -49.64
CA PHE A 365 4.71 14.44 -50.83
C PHE A 365 3.79 13.21 -50.76
N GLU A 366 3.27 12.85 -49.58
CA GLU A 366 2.47 11.63 -49.37
C GLU A 366 1.28 11.49 -50.36
N PRO A 367 0.48 12.56 -50.63
CA PRO A 367 -0.65 12.45 -51.55
C PRO A 367 -0.25 12.06 -52.99
N TYR A 368 0.99 12.34 -53.39
CA TYR A 368 1.48 12.16 -54.75
C TYR A 368 2.26 10.86 -54.94
N LEU A 369 2.50 10.10 -53.86
CA LEU A 369 3.18 8.81 -53.93
C LEU A 369 2.37 7.74 -54.67
N GLY A 370 1.05 7.93 -54.87
CA GLY A 370 0.24 7.07 -55.73
C GLY A 370 0.77 6.98 -57.17
N LEU A 371 1.19 8.10 -57.75
CA LEU A 371 1.76 8.15 -59.11
C LEU A 371 3.07 7.35 -59.21
N TYR A 372 3.87 7.38 -58.14
CA TYR A 372 5.08 6.56 -58.05
C TYR A 372 4.74 5.07 -58.02
N ILE A 373 3.74 4.67 -57.22
CA ILE A 373 3.28 3.29 -57.11
C ILE A 373 2.76 2.78 -58.47
N GLU A 374 1.97 3.59 -59.17
CA GLU A 374 1.49 3.28 -60.52
C GLU A 374 2.64 3.12 -61.53
N SER A 375 3.64 4.01 -61.48
CA SER A 375 4.83 3.89 -62.33
C SER A 375 5.60 2.59 -62.04
N LYS A 376 5.72 2.19 -60.78
CA LYS A 376 6.39 0.93 -60.39
C LYS A 376 5.60 -0.29 -60.81
N ASP A 377 4.27 -0.26 -60.72
CA ASP A 377 3.41 -1.33 -61.23
C ASP A 377 3.57 -1.50 -62.75
N LYS A 378 3.62 -0.40 -63.49
CA LYS A 378 3.85 -0.44 -64.94
C LYS A 378 5.20 -1.07 -65.29
N THR A 379 6.28 -0.64 -64.64
CA THR A 379 7.61 -1.23 -64.85
C THR A 379 7.63 -2.73 -64.50
N LEU A 380 6.97 -3.11 -63.41
CA LEU A 380 6.86 -4.51 -63.00
C LEU A 380 6.11 -5.35 -64.06
N LEU A 381 5.00 -4.83 -64.59
CA LEU A 381 4.25 -5.49 -65.68
C LEU A 381 5.10 -5.66 -66.94
N GLU A 382 5.84 -4.63 -67.35
CA GLU A 382 6.74 -4.68 -68.50
C GLU A 382 7.85 -5.74 -68.32
N MET A 383 8.44 -5.83 -67.12
CA MET A 383 9.40 -6.87 -66.77
C MET A 383 8.76 -8.27 -66.84
N MET A 384 7.57 -8.45 -66.25
CA MET A 384 6.86 -9.73 -66.29
C MET A 384 6.53 -10.17 -67.71
N ASP A 385 6.04 -9.26 -68.56
CA ASP A 385 5.72 -9.57 -69.96
C ASP A 385 6.97 -9.87 -70.79
N LYS A 386 8.08 -9.16 -70.54
CA LYS A 386 9.37 -9.47 -71.15
C LYS A 386 9.82 -10.89 -70.80
N TYR A 387 9.79 -11.25 -69.50
CA TYR A 387 10.22 -12.58 -69.05
C TYR A 387 9.29 -13.69 -69.51
N LYS A 388 7.98 -13.45 -69.65
CA LYS A 388 7.03 -14.42 -70.23
C LYS A 388 7.28 -14.70 -71.71
N ARG A 389 7.78 -13.72 -72.46
CA ARG A 389 8.08 -13.85 -73.90
C ARG A 389 9.47 -14.42 -74.18
N GLN A 390 10.37 -14.40 -73.21
CA GLN A 390 11.70 -14.99 -73.34
C GLN A 390 11.61 -16.51 -73.23
N THR A 391 12.10 -17.20 -74.26
CA THR A 391 12.26 -18.65 -74.26
C THR A 391 13.46 -19.05 -73.41
N LEU A 392 13.26 -19.98 -72.47
CA LEU A 392 14.31 -20.55 -71.64
C LEU A 392 15.40 -21.17 -72.49
N THR A 393 16.65 -20.77 -72.28
CA THR A 393 17.79 -21.45 -72.90
C THR A 393 18.04 -22.81 -72.25
N GLU A 394 18.64 -23.76 -72.97
CA GLU A 394 18.97 -25.10 -72.45
C GLU A 394 19.88 -25.06 -71.20
N ALA A 395 20.67 -23.99 -71.06
CA ALA A 395 21.50 -23.75 -69.88
C ALA A 395 20.66 -23.27 -68.68
N GLU A 396 19.69 -22.37 -68.88
CA GLU A 396 18.79 -21.87 -67.83
C GLU A 396 17.81 -22.95 -67.34
N ALA A 397 17.41 -23.87 -68.22
CA ALA A 397 16.55 -25.01 -67.87
C ALA A 397 17.20 -26.00 -66.87
N ARG A 398 18.53 -25.95 -66.71
CA ARG A 398 19.29 -26.78 -65.76
C ARG A 398 19.53 -26.09 -64.42
N VAL A 399 19.19 -24.80 -64.28
CA VAL A 399 19.40 -24.01 -63.06
C VAL A 399 18.13 -24.06 -62.20
N GLN A 400 18.28 -24.24 -60.88
CA GLN A 400 17.15 -24.27 -59.93
C GLN A 400 16.45 -22.90 -59.78
N VAL A 401 17.16 -21.80 -59.99
CA VAL A 401 16.64 -20.43 -59.89
C VAL A 401 16.85 -19.72 -61.23
N LEU A 402 15.77 -19.23 -61.81
CA LEU A 402 15.82 -18.48 -63.06
C LEU A 402 16.42 -17.08 -62.84
N SER A 403 17.15 -16.59 -63.83
CA SER A 403 17.65 -15.21 -63.89
C SER A 403 16.49 -14.20 -63.74
N SER A 404 15.36 -14.47 -64.39
CA SER A 404 14.12 -13.69 -64.27
C SER A 404 13.54 -13.63 -62.85
N ALA A 405 13.59 -14.73 -62.10
CA ALA A 405 13.14 -14.77 -60.71
C ALA A 405 14.05 -13.93 -59.80
N THR A 406 15.35 -13.94 -60.09
CA THR A 406 16.36 -13.16 -59.38
C THR A 406 16.17 -11.66 -59.62
N ASP A 407 16.00 -11.26 -60.89
CA ASP A 407 15.75 -9.87 -61.28
C ASP A 407 14.46 -9.30 -60.66
N LEU A 408 13.36 -10.07 -60.70
CA LEU A 408 12.10 -9.68 -60.07
C LEU A 408 12.27 -9.55 -58.55
N PHE A 409 12.94 -10.49 -57.89
CA PHE A 409 13.19 -10.42 -56.45
C PHE A 409 14.01 -9.18 -56.07
N TYR A 410 15.05 -8.85 -56.84
CA TYR A 410 15.80 -7.59 -56.66
C TYR A 410 14.89 -6.37 -56.80
N PHE A 411 14.03 -6.34 -57.82
CA PHE A 411 13.08 -5.25 -58.04
C PHE A 411 12.09 -5.11 -56.86
N TYR A 412 11.50 -6.19 -56.36
CA TYR A 412 10.61 -6.18 -55.20
C TYR A 412 11.34 -5.64 -53.96
N ARG A 413 12.53 -6.18 -53.66
CA ARG A 413 13.31 -5.77 -52.49
C ARG A 413 13.71 -4.30 -52.56
N GLU A 414 14.18 -3.84 -53.71
CA GLU A 414 14.57 -2.44 -53.91
C GLU A 414 13.36 -1.52 -53.78
N THR A 415 12.23 -1.85 -54.41
CA THR A 415 11.00 -1.05 -54.38
C THR A 415 10.43 -0.93 -52.96
N ILE A 416 10.42 -2.02 -52.19
CA ILE A 416 10.00 -2.02 -50.78
C ILE A 416 10.97 -1.20 -49.91
N THR A 417 12.27 -1.37 -50.11
CA THR A 417 13.30 -0.64 -49.33
C THR A 417 13.22 0.87 -49.61
N GLN A 418 13.01 1.26 -50.86
CA GLN A 418 12.81 2.67 -51.25
C GLN A 418 11.51 3.23 -50.68
N ALA A 419 10.39 2.48 -50.78
CA ALA A 419 9.11 2.94 -50.26
C ALA A 419 9.07 3.09 -48.75
N ALA A 420 9.68 2.16 -48.01
CA ALA A 420 9.81 2.25 -46.55
C ALA A 420 10.57 3.49 -46.09
N ARG A 421 11.48 4.02 -46.93
CA ARG A 421 12.18 5.29 -46.67
C ARG A 421 11.31 6.51 -46.95
N PHE A 422 10.42 6.43 -47.94
CA PHE A 422 9.56 7.55 -48.36
C PHE A 422 8.38 7.80 -47.43
N SER A 423 7.72 6.71 -47.00
CA SER A 423 6.60 6.79 -46.08
C SER A 423 6.46 5.47 -45.36
N THR A 424 5.98 5.52 -44.12
CA THR A 424 5.54 4.35 -43.35
C THR A 424 4.02 4.32 -43.21
N ARG A 425 3.31 5.16 -43.96
CA ARG A 425 1.85 5.35 -43.87
C ARG A 425 1.12 4.67 -45.04
N GLN A 426 -0.08 5.17 -45.38
CA GLN A 426 -0.97 4.62 -46.41
C GLN A 426 -0.26 4.29 -47.73
N PRO A 427 0.62 5.13 -48.32
CA PRO A 427 1.26 4.80 -49.59
C PRO A 427 2.17 3.57 -49.54
N PHE A 428 2.80 3.30 -48.39
CA PHE A 428 3.59 2.08 -48.21
C PHE A 428 2.69 0.85 -48.18
N TRP A 429 1.55 0.95 -47.49
CA TRP A 429 0.57 -0.13 -47.46
C TRP A 429 -0.01 -0.41 -48.85
N ASP A 430 -0.43 0.63 -49.59
CA ASP A 430 -0.96 0.51 -50.94
C ASP A 430 0.05 -0.18 -51.89
N LEU A 431 1.34 0.17 -51.77
CA LEU A 431 2.40 -0.50 -52.53
C LEU A 431 2.54 -1.98 -52.13
N THR A 432 2.57 -2.31 -50.84
CA THR A 432 2.70 -3.71 -50.40
C THR A 432 1.52 -4.57 -50.87
N GLN A 433 0.30 -4.02 -50.87
CA GLN A 433 -0.88 -4.69 -51.43
C GLN A 433 -0.76 -4.90 -52.93
N LEU A 434 -0.29 -3.89 -53.67
CA LEU A 434 -0.10 -4.00 -55.11
C LEU A 434 0.92 -5.10 -55.43
N LEU A 435 2.06 -5.11 -54.73
CA LEU A 435 3.09 -6.13 -54.90
C LEU A 435 2.55 -7.53 -54.55
N ALA A 436 1.81 -7.68 -53.44
CA ALA A 436 1.16 -8.94 -53.06
C ALA A 436 0.18 -9.45 -54.14
N LYS A 437 -0.66 -8.55 -54.68
CA LYS A 437 -1.58 -8.85 -55.78
C LYS A 437 -0.85 -9.37 -57.03
N ARG A 438 0.35 -8.86 -57.32
CA ARG A 438 1.17 -9.30 -58.47
C ARG A 438 1.91 -10.62 -58.21
N LEU A 439 2.19 -10.93 -56.94
CA LEU A 439 2.73 -12.23 -56.49
C LEU A 439 1.67 -13.34 -56.45
N GLY A 440 0.38 -13.01 -56.56
CA GLY A 440 -0.72 -13.97 -56.59
C GLY A 440 -1.16 -14.49 -55.22
N THR A 441 -0.83 -13.76 -54.15
CA THR A 441 -1.27 -14.02 -52.77
C THR A 441 -2.45 -13.15 -52.36
#